data_AF-A0A368FTF7-F1
#
_entry.id   AF-A0A368FTF7-F1
#
_cell.length_a   1.000
_cell.length_b   1.000
_cell.length_c   1.000
_cell.angle_alpha   90.00
_cell.angle_beta   90.00
_cell.angle_gamma   90.00
#
_symmetry.space_group_name_H-M   'P 1'
#
loop_
_entity.id
_entity.type
_entity.pdbx_description
1 polymer ?
#
loop_
_entity_poly.entity_id
_entity_poly.type
_entity_poly.pdbx_seq_one_letter_code
_entity_poly.pdbx_strand_id
1 'polypeptide(L)'
;MTRTLAERKMLLESKMTEVENRVMMSNYQLIRHGDHSTLKTMIWKAIDEGLEGLVLKDTKSVYEPGKRHWLKVKKDYLEEGRMADTADLIVLGAYFGTGSKGGMMSVFLMGVYDKDTKSYRTVTKCGNGHTDDALDAINKKLKDKMTRIDRDYDRLPTWLKCSRSLVPDFVVNDPKEAPVWEITGAEFSKSENHTAGGISIRFPRVTRVRKDKDWETATSLEELKKLYDCSKTKTDIDRTAEDETPLYVKEGMDHKDIEKLVEQEEANTSGESSSGRKRNAEDELEQKEVKKAKKTKEEDEDEEGEKCPPGKTPCKYGADCYRKNKEHKAEFWHPSKE
;
A
#
# COMPACT_ATOMS: atom_id res chain seq x y z
N MET A 1 19.28 8.86 10.97
CA MET A 1 19.84 7.67 11.64
C MET A 1 20.99 7.18 10.79
N THR A 2 22.20 7.12 11.34
CA THR A 2 23.42 6.73 10.59
C THR A 2 23.77 5.26 10.73
N ARG A 3 23.17 4.55 11.69
CA ARG A 3 23.41 3.12 11.92
C ARG A 3 22.85 2.25 10.79
N THR A 4 23.61 1.25 10.42
CA THR A 4 23.27 0.22 9.43
C THR A 4 22.11 -0.66 9.92
N LEU A 5 21.50 -1.43 9.03
CA LEU A 5 20.45 -2.38 9.41
C LEU A 5 20.99 -3.45 10.38
N ALA A 6 22.21 -3.93 10.16
CA ALA A 6 22.84 -4.93 11.03
C ALA A 6 22.95 -4.43 12.48
N GLU A 7 23.51 -3.24 12.68
CA GLU A 7 23.64 -2.62 14.01
C GLU A 7 22.27 -2.36 14.66
N ARG A 8 21.30 -1.88 13.88
CA ARG A 8 19.95 -1.62 14.40
C ARG A 8 19.22 -2.89 14.80
N LYS A 9 19.41 -4.00 14.07
CA LYS A 9 18.78 -5.28 14.37
C LYS A 9 19.36 -5.91 15.64
N MET A 10 20.67 -5.84 15.79
CA MET A 10 21.38 -6.27 17.00
C MET A 10 20.92 -5.50 18.25
N LEU A 11 20.80 -4.17 18.16
CA LEU A 11 20.25 -3.36 19.24
C LEU A 11 18.80 -3.70 19.56
N LEU A 12 18.00 -4.03 18.54
CA LEU A 12 16.63 -4.45 18.74
C LEU A 12 16.56 -5.79 19.46
N GLU A 13 17.43 -6.75 19.12
CA GLU A 13 17.51 -8.07 19.74
C GLU A 13 18.04 -8.01 21.19
N SER A 14 18.97 -7.11 21.49
CA SER A 14 19.50 -6.95 22.86
C SER A 14 18.54 -6.23 23.80
N LYS A 15 17.62 -5.40 23.28
CA LYS A 15 16.71 -4.58 24.08
C LYS A 15 15.27 -5.10 24.10
N MET A 16 14.88 -5.99 23.18
CA MET A 16 13.52 -6.52 23.09
C MET A 16 13.46 -7.98 23.52
N THR A 17 12.57 -8.26 24.47
CA THR A 17 12.18 -9.64 24.82
C THR A 17 10.92 -10.02 24.05
N GLU A 18 10.94 -11.17 23.38
CA GLU A 18 9.77 -11.67 22.68
C GLU A 18 8.69 -12.11 23.69
N VAL A 19 7.45 -11.69 23.45
CA VAL A 19 6.26 -12.16 24.14
C VAL A 19 5.38 -12.83 23.09
N GLU A 20 5.26 -14.14 23.18
CA GLU A 20 4.54 -14.96 22.21
C GLU A 20 3.14 -14.41 21.95
N ASN A 21 2.75 -14.37 20.67
CA ASN A 21 1.45 -13.88 20.20
C ASN A 21 1.14 -12.40 20.55
N ARG A 22 2.13 -11.62 21.01
CA ARG A 22 1.99 -10.19 21.28
C ARG A 22 3.08 -9.35 20.61
N VAL A 23 4.33 -9.65 20.89
CA VAL A 23 5.49 -8.87 20.42
C VAL A 23 6.60 -9.86 20.08
N MET A 24 6.85 -10.06 18.78
CA MET A 24 7.85 -11.02 18.29
C MET A 24 8.77 -10.33 17.28
N MET A 25 10.01 -10.82 17.16
CA MET A 25 10.88 -10.43 16.06
C MET A 25 10.31 -10.97 14.74
N SER A 26 10.43 -10.17 13.69
CA SER A 26 10.22 -10.69 12.34
C SER A 26 11.33 -11.68 12.00
N ASN A 27 10.96 -12.86 11.48
CA ASN A 27 11.91 -13.84 10.95
C ASN A 27 12.71 -13.23 9.80
N TYR A 28 13.98 -13.59 9.72
CA TYR A 28 14.87 -13.18 8.64
C TYR A 28 15.96 -14.24 8.46
N GLN A 29 16.52 -14.29 7.25
CA GLN A 29 17.69 -15.10 6.94
C GLN A 29 18.69 -14.26 6.16
N LEU A 30 19.98 -14.44 6.44
CA LEU A 30 21.04 -13.77 5.70
C LEU A 30 21.29 -14.50 4.38
N ILE A 31 20.97 -13.86 3.26
CA ILE A 31 21.26 -14.38 1.93
C ILE A 31 22.52 -13.70 1.38
N ARG A 32 23.51 -14.51 1.01
CA ARG A 32 24.76 -14.05 0.40
C ARG A 32 24.62 -14.04 -1.13
N HIS A 33 25.44 -13.24 -1.78
CA HIS A 33 25.49 -13.20 -3.24
C HIS A 33 25.80 -14.59 -3.81
N GLY A 34 24.98 -15.06 -4.76
CA GLY A 34 25.09 -16.39 -5.37
C GLY A 34 24.15 -17.45 -4.76
N ASP A 35 23.54 -17.19 -3.61
CA ASP A 35 22.62 -18.13 -2.95
C ASP A 35 21.16 -17.97 -3.43
N HIS A 36 20.97 -18.13 -4.74
CA HIS A 36 19.67 -17.97 -5.38
C HIS A 36 18.69 -19.11 -5.02
N SER A 37 19.19 -20.31 -4.75
CA SER A 37 18.40 -21.47 -4.35
C SER A 37 17.71 -21.25 -3.00
N THR A 38 18.43 -20.74 -2.01
CA THR A 38 17.85 -20.47 -0.68
C THR A 38 16.82 -19.36 -0.75
N LEU A 39 17.10 -18.27 -1.50
CA LEU A 39 16.13 -17.21 -1.72
C LEU A 39 14.84 -17.75 -2.38
N LYS A 40 14.96 -18.58 -3.41
CA LYS A 40 13.80 -19.18 -4.10
C LYS A 40 12.99 -20.05 -3.13
N THR A 41 13.66 -20.86 -2.31
CA THR A 41 13.03 -21.72 -1.30
C THR A 41 12.26 -20.89 -0.27
N MET A 42 12.87 -19.82 0.26
CA MET A 42 12.19 -18.92 1.21
C MET A 42 10.97 -18.22 0.60
N ILE A 43 11.03 -17.81 -0.67
CA ILE A 43 9.91 -17.19 -1.35
C ILE A 43 8.72 -18.16 -1.40
N TRP A 44 8.96 -19.40 -1.82
CA TRP A 44 7.91 -20.42 -1.89
C TRP A 44 7.36 -20.76 -0.52
N LYS A 45 8.23 -20.89 0.47
CA LYS A 45 7.80 -21.18 1.84
C LYS A 45 6.93 -20.07 2.42
N ALA A 46 7.27 -18.81 2.17
CA ALA A 46 6.46 -17.67 2.62
C ALA A 46 5.06 -17.71 1.97
N ILE A 47 4.99 -18.05 0.68
CA ILE A 47 3.72 -18.20 -0.03
C ILE A 47 2.90 -19.38 0.53
N ASP A 48 3.53 -20.52 0.79
CA ASP A 48 2.86 -21.73 1.30
C ASP A 48 2.37 -21.59 2.75
N GLU A 49 3.05 -20.77 3.56
CA GLU A 49 2.59 -20.35 4.89
C GLU A 49 1.48 -19.28 4.84
N GLY A 50 1.06 -18.87 3.64
CA GLY A 50 0.00 -17.88 3.44
C GLY A 50 0.44 -16.43 3.71
N LEU A 51 1.74 -16.15 3.68
CA LEU A 51 2.29 -14.80 3.78
C LEU A 51 2.26 -14.11 2.41
N GLU A 52 2.27 -12.78 2.41
CA GLU A 52 2.23 -11.98 1.17
C GLU A 52 3.53 -12.11 0.33
N GLY A 53 4.64 -12.40 0.99
CA GLY A 53 5.96 -12.56 0.37
C GLY A 53 7.11 -12.13 1.30
N LEU A 54 8.22 -11.68 0.71
CA LEU A 54 9.44 -11.32 1.42
C LEU A 54 9.80 -9.83 1.26
N VAL A 55 10.54 -9.31 2.23
CA VAL A 55 11.19 -7.99 2.14
C VAL A 55 12.69 -8.18 2.15
N LEU A 56 13.35 -7.83 1.05
CA LEU A 56 14.80 -7.86 0.95
C LEU A 56 15.36 -6.52 1.40
N LYS A 57 16.30 -6.58 2.34
CA LYS A 57 16.94 -5.40 2.93
C LYS A 57 18.44 -5.60 2.90
N ASP A 58 19.16 -4.59 2.43
CA ASP A 58 20.62 -4.59 2.52
C ASP A 58 21.03 -4.40 3.99
N THR A 59 21.86 -5.31 4.48
CA THR A 59 22.48 -5.28 5.82
C THR A 59 23.22 -3.97 6.11
N LYS A 60 23.78 -3.33 5.08
CA LYS A 60 24.53 -2.07 5.18
C LYS A 60 23.64 -0.84 4.99
N SER A 61 22.35 -1.01 4.71
CA SER A 61 21.44 0.11 4.48
C SER A 61 21.15 0.90 5.76
N VAL A 62 21.14 2.23 5.63
CA VAL A 62 20.69 3.15 6.68
C VAL A 62 19.19 3.40 6.57
N TYR A 63 18.56 3.76 7.69
CA TYR A 63 17.15 4.14 7.69
C TYR A 63 16.98 5.63 7.42
N GLU A 64 16.35 5.94 6.29
CA GLU A 64 16.06 7.30 5.87
C GLU A 64 14.55 7.47 5.69
N PRO A 65 13.88 8.21 6.59
CA PRO A 65 12.46 8.50 6.48
C PRO A 65 12.11 9.12 5.12
N GLY A 66 11.06 8.61 4.47
CA GLY A 66 10.59 9.10 3.17
C GLY A 66 11.31 8.51 1.94
N LYS A 67 12.40 7.75 2.13
CA LYS A 67 13.11 7.08 1.03
C LYS A 67 12.74 5.60 0.92
N ARG A 68 12.81 5.05 -0.30
CA ARG A 68 12.46 3.66 -0.62
C ARG A 68 13.71 2.83 -0.92
N HIS A 69 14.29 2.24 0.12
CA HIS A 69 15.51 1.41 0.02
C HIS A 69 15.24 -0.10 0.01
N TRP A 70 14.08 -0.54 0.48
CA TRP A 70 13.77 -1.96 0.64
C TRP A 70 13.01 -2.50 -0.57
N LEU A 71 13.37 -3.71 -0.98
CA LEU A 71 12.71 -4.40 -2.07
C LEU A 71 11.65 -5.34 -1.51
N LYS A 72 10.50 -5.39 -2.18
CA LYS A 72 9.40 -6.29 -1.85
C LYS A 72 9.29 -7.36 -2.94
N VAL A 73 9.24 -8.62 -2.54
CA VAL A 73 9.02 -9.75 -3.43
C VAL A 73 7.70 -10.37 -3.02
N LYS A 74 6.75 -10.45 -3.95
CA LYS A 74 5.40 -10.92 -3.70
C LYS A 74 4.99 -11.91 -4.78
N LYS A 75 4.04 -12.79 -4.46
CA LYS A 75 3.51 -13.80 -5.40
C LYS A 75 3.07 -13.17 -6.74
N ASP A 76 2.44 -12.00 -6.70
CA ASP A 76 1.92 -11.29 -7.88
C ASP A 76 3.00 -10.72 -8.81
N TYR A 77 4.28 -10.70 -8.38
CA TYR A 77 5.40 -10.24 -9.21
C TYR A 77 6.23 -11.38 -9.81
N LEU A 78 5.97 -12.62 -9.39
CA LEU A 78 6.73 -13.78 -9.86
C LEU A 78 6.15 -14.29 -11.19
N GLU A 79 7.05 -14.81 -12.04
CA GLU A 79 6.70 -15.37 -13.35
C GLU A 79 5.86 -14.42 -14.22
N GLU A 80 6.23 -13.13 -14.28
CA GLU A 80 5.51 -12.12 -15.06
C GLU A 80 4.04 -11.95 -14.64
N GLY A 81 3.70 -12.30 -13.39
CA GLY A 81 2.34 -12.24 -12.86
C GLY A 81 1.49 -13.47 -13.17
N ARG A 82 2.05 -14.53 -13.79
CA ARG A 82 1.35 -15.80 -14.04
C ARG A 82 0.93 -16.52 -12.77
N MET A 83 1.65 -16.29 -11.67
CA MET A 83 1.35 -16.85 -10.36
C MET A 83 0.27 -16.06 -9.61
N ALA A 84 -0.18 -14.93 -10.14
CA ALA A 84 -1.23 -14.14 -9.52
C ALA A 84 -2.60 -14.77 -9.77
N ASP A 85 -3.48 -14.65 -8.79
CA ASP A 85 -4.86 -15.08 -8.94
C ASP A 85 -5.57 -14.15 -9.92
N THR A 86 -5.95 -14.68 -11.07
CA THR A 86 -6.63 -13.93 -12.12
C THR A 86 -8.03 -14.46 -12.38
N ALA A 87 -8.93 -13.57 -12.76
CA ALA A 87 -10.26 -13.92 -13.23
C ALA A 87 -10.63 -13.04 -14.44
N ASP A 88 -11.25 -13.65 -15.45
CA ASP A 88 -11.78 -12.94 -16.60
C ASP A 88 -13.18 -12.44 -16.27
N LEU A 89 -13.29 -11.15 -15.97
CA LEU A 89 -14.52 -10.53 -15.48
C LEU A 89 -15.15 -9.61 -16.52
N ILE A 90 -16.48 -9.55 -16.51
CA ILE A 90 -17.30 -8.75 -17.41
C ILE A 90 -17.46 -7.35 -16.82
N VAL A 91 -17.35 -6.31 -17.65
CA VAL A 91 -17.64 -4.93 -17.26
C VAL A 91 -19.17 -4.72 -17.19
N LEU A 92 -19.72 -4.66 -15.97
CA LEU A 92 -21.16 -4.52 -15.75
C LEU A 92 -21.60 -3.06 -15.61
N GLY A 93 -20.70 -2.19 -15.19
CA GLY A 93 -20.97 -0.77 -15.01
C GLY A 93 -19.72 0.02 -14.70
N ALA A 94 -19.88 1.32 -14.47
CA ALA A 94 -18.77 2.23 -14.19
C ALA A 94 -19.13 3.36 -13.22
N TYR A 95 -18.11 3.90 -12.57
CA TYR A 95 -18.19 5.07 -11.70
C TYR A 95 -17.34 6.19 -12.26
N PHE A 96 -17.76 7.43 -11.96
CA PHE A 96 -16.94 8.58 -12.26
C PHE A 96 -15.62 8.56 -11.49
N GLY A 97 -14.56 8.99 -12.17
CA GLY A 97 -13.30 9.30 -11.51
C GLY A 97 -13.35 10.57 -10.69
N THR A 98 -12.31 10.71 -9.86
CA THR A 98 -12.06 11.87 -9.02
C THR A 98 -10.75 12.52 -9.44
N GLY A 99 -10.57 13.82 -9.14
CA GLY A 99 -9.32 14.53 -9.45
C GLY A 99 -9.08 14.66 -10.96
N SER A 100 -7.88 14.28 -11.42
CA SER A 100 -7.50 14.36 -12.84
C SER A 100 -8.36 13.49 -13.77
N LYS A 101 -9.06 12.48 -13.22
CA LYS A 101 -9.98 11.60 -13.96
C LYS A 101 -11.46 11.99 -13.77
N GLY A 102 -11.70 13.20 -13.26
CA GLY A 102 -13.03 13.75 -13.06
C GLY A 102 -13.82 13.83 -14.37
N GLY A 103 -15.09 13.41 -14.35
CA GLY A 103 -15.98 13.45 -15.51
C GLY A 103 -15.85 12.27 -16.48
N MET A 104 -14.89 11.37 -16.27
CA MET A 104 -14.72 10.14 -17.06
C MET A 104 -15.05 8.89 -16.24
N MET A 105 -15.43 7.81 -16.92
CA MET A 105 -15.54 6.48 -16.30
C MET A 105 -14.12 5.98 -15.99
N SER A 106 -13.77 5.87 -14.72
CA SER A 106 -12.41 5.48 -14.30
C SER A 106 -12.36 4.23 -13.44
N VAL A 107 -13.45 3.93 -12.75
CA VAL A 107 -13.59 2.72 -11.93
C VAL A 107 -14.72 1.90 -12.53
N PHE A 108 -14.49 0.62 -12.76
CA PHE A 108 -15.45 -0.27 -13.40
C PHE A 108 -15.95 -1.30 -12.41
N LEU A 109 -17.26 -1.55 -12.44
CA LEU A 109 -17.90 -2.62 -11.68
C LEU A 109 -17.75 -3.92 -12.49
N MET A 110 -16.95 -4.84 -11.97
CA MET A 110 -16.63 -6.10 -12.61
C MET A 110 -17.48 -7.22 -12.03
N GLY A 111 -17.85 -8.19 -12.86
CA GLY A 111 -18.61 -9.34 -12.40
C GLY A 111 -18.58 -10.55 -13.31
N VAL A 112 -19.36 -11.56 -12.94
CA VAL A 112 -19.46 -12.86 -13.60
C VAL A 112 -20.89 -13.16 -14.01
N TYR A 113 -21.05 -14.02 -15.01
CA TYR A 113 -22.34 -14.57 -15.37
C TYR A 113 -22.65 -15.82 -14.52
N ASP A 114 -23.84 -15.83 -13.91
CA ASP A 114 -24.39 -16.94 -13.15
C ASP A 114 -25.36 -17.72 -14.04
N LYS A 115 -24.91 -18.89 -14.50
CA LYS A 115 -25.64 -19.74 -15.47
C LYS A 115 -26.95 -20.27 -14.89
N ASP A 116 -27.00 -20.51 -13.57
CA ASP A 116 -28.18 -21.07 -12.90
C ASP A 116 -29.31 -20.06 -12.83
N THR A 117 -28.99 -18.82 -12.44
CA THR A 117 -30.00 -17.76 -12.27
C THR A 117 -30.15 -16.87 -13.51
N LYS A 118 -29.36 -17.12 -14.55
CA LYS A 118 -29.29 -16.30 -15.78
C LYS A 118 -29.14 -14.81 -15.48
N SER A 119 -28.30 -14.49 -14.50
CA SER A 119 -28.08 -13.13 -14.02
C SER A 119 -26.59 -12.83 -13.85
N TYR A 120 -26.24 -11.55 -13.79
CA TYR A 120 -24.87 -11.11 -13.61
C TYR A 120 -24.64 -10.71 -12.16
N ARG A 121 -23.54 -11.21 -11.59
CA ARG A 121 -23.16 -11.04 -10.18
C ARG A 121 -21.92 -10.19 -10.07
N THR A 122 -21.90 -9.23 -9.15
CA THR A 122 -20.75 -8.34 -8.95
C THR A 122 -19.64 -9.06 -8.17
N VAL A 123 -18.39 -8.85 -8.57
CA VAL A 123 -17.20 -9.42 -7.90
C VAL A 123 -16.33 -8.34 -7.29
N THR A 124 -16.00 -7.28 -8.04
CA THR A 124 -15.08 -6.25 -7.54
C THR A 124 -15.24 -4.92 -8.28
N LYS A 125 -14.70 -3.83 -7.71
CA LYS A 125 -14.49 -2.57 -8.41
C LYS A 125 -13.03 -2.47 -8.83
N CYS A 126 -12.77 -2.13 -10.08
CA CYS A 126 -11.41 -2.01 -10.59
C CYS A 126 -11.21 -0.70 -11.35
N GLY A 127 -10.25 0.12 -10.91
CA GLY A 127 -9.87 1.38 -11.57
C GLY A 127 -8.38 1.52 -11.88
N ASN A 128 -7.58 0.51 -11.53
CA ASN A 128 -6.15 0.49 -11.76
C ASN A 128 -5.80 -0.47 -12.90
N GLY A 129 -4.66 -0.26 -13.57
CA GLY A 129 -4.14 -1.15 -14.62
C GLY A 129 -4.27 -0.60 -16.05
N HIS A 130 -5.00 0.49 -16.25
CA HIS A 130 -5.04 1.21 -17.52
C HIS A 130 -4.10 2.41 -17.51
N THR A 131 -3.38 2.62 -18.61
CA THR A 131 -2.76 3.91 -18.92
C THR A 131 -3.84 4.95 -19.19
N ASP A 132 -3.52 6.23 -19.07
CA ASP A 132 -4.50 7.29 -19.30
C ASP A 132 -5.02 7.28 -20.75
N ASP A 133 -4.15 7.06 -21.74
CA ASP A 133 -4.56 6.88 -23.15
C ASP A 133 -5.51 5.68 -23.37
N ALA A 134 -5.23 4.56 -22.69
CA ALA A 134 -6.09 3.37 -22.78
C ALA A 134 -7.45 3.63 -22.13
N LEU A 135 -7.48 4.36 -21.01
CA LEU A 135 -8.71 4.73 -20.32
C LEU A 135 -9.57 5.66 -21.17
N ASP A 136 -8.96 6.62 -21.87
CA ASP A 136 -9.65 7.51 -22.81
C ASP A 136 -10.23 6.73 -24.00
N ALA A 137 -9.47 5.78 -24.55
CA ALA A 137 -9.96 4.91 -25.61
C ALA A 137 -11.13 4.03 -25.17
N ILE A 138 -11.09 3.51 -23.93
CA ILE A 138 -12.19 2.75 -23.32
C ILE A 138 -13.42 3.64 -23.14
N ASN A 139 -13.25 4.86 -22.62
CA ASN A 139 -14.35 5.82 -22.44
C ASN A 139 -15.03 6.14 -23.77
N LYS A 140 -14.26 6.39 -24.83
CA LYS A 140 -14.80 6.64 -26.18
C LYS A 140 -15.63 5.47 -26.71
N LYS A 141 -15.18 4.22 -26.48
CA LYS A 141 -15.88 3.01 -26.93
C LYS A 141 -17.12 2.68 -26.10
N LEU A 142 -17.09 2.94 -24.79
CA LEU A 142 -18.17 2.60 -23.88
C LEU A 142 -19.23 3.69 -23.77
N LYS A 143 -18.96 4.91 -24.22
CA LYS A 143 -19.86 6.06 -24.12
C LYS A 143 -21.29 5.76 -24.63
N ASP A 144 -21.40 5.09 -25.78
CA ASP A 144 -22.70 4.79 -26.40
C ASP A 144 -23.31 3.46 -25.91
N LYS A 145 -22.52 2.65 -25.19
CA LYS A 145 -22.90 1.33 -24.67
C LYS A 145 -23.28 1.35 -23.18
N MET A 146 -23.22 2.51 -22.54
CA MET A 146 -23.45 2.68 -21.11
C MET A 146 -24.61 3.65 -20.87
N THR A 147 -25.57 3.25 -20.05
CA THR A 147 -26.67 4.10 -19.59
C THR A 147 -26.34 4.67 -18.23
N ARG A 148 -26.47 5.99 -18.10
CA ARG A 148 -26.27 6.70 -16.83
C ARG A 148 -27.48 6.48 -15.91
N ILE A 149 -27.23 5.95 -14.71
CA ILE A 149 -28.24 5.72 -13.67
C ILE A 149 -27.98 6.50 -12.38
N ASP A 150 -26.86 7.22 -12.25
CA ASP A 150 -26.57 8.12 -11.12
C ASP A 150 -26.65 7.45 -9.74
N ARG A 151 -26.25 6.19 -9.65
CA ARG A 151 -26.32 5.36 -8.43
C ARG A 151 -27.73 5.12 -7.91
N ASP A 152 -28.74 5.35 -8.74
CA ASP A 152 -30.13 5.05 -8.42
C ASP A 152 -30.37 3.53 -8.51
N TYR A 153 -30.72 2.94 -7.37
CA TYR A 153 -30.98 1.51 -7.27
C TYR A 153 -32.23 1.09 -8.05
N ASP A 154 -33.24 1.95 -8.15
CA ASP A 154 -34.51 1.59 -8.76
C ASP A 154 -34.41 1.57 -10.30
N ARG A 155 -33.35 2.18 -10.84
CA ARG A 155 -32.99 2.16 -12.26
C ARG A 155 -32.05 1.01 -12.63
N LEU A 156 -31.67 0.18 -11.67
CA LEU A 156 -30.79 -0.96 -11.90
C LEU A 156 -31.53 -2.04 -12.73
N PRO A 157 -30.94 -2.55 -13.83
CA PRO A 157 -31.61 -3.57 -14.63
C PRO A 157 -31.74 -4.89 -13.87
N THR A 158 -32.83 -5.62 -14.14
CA THR A 158 -33.19 -6.85 -13.43
C THR A 158 -32.19 -7.99 -13.60
N TRP A 159 -31.44 -7.99 -14.70
CA TRP A 159 -30.37 -8.94 -15.00
C TRP A 159 -29.12 -8.73 -14.13
N LEU A 160 -28.94 -7.55 -13.51
CA LEU A 160 -27.79 -7.24 -12.65
C LEU A 160 -28.16 -7.40 -11.18
N LYS A 161 -27.54 -8.34 -10.48
CA LYS A 161 -27.67 -8.47 -9.03
C LYS A 161 -26.56 -7.70 -8.36
N CYS A 162 -26.90 -6.53 -7.82
CA CYS A 162 -25.96 -5.63 -7.14
C CYS A 162 -26.54 -5.19 -5.78
N SER A 163 -25.67 -4.99 -4.78
CA SER A 163 -26.07 -4.40 -3.50
C SER A 163 -26.24 -2.88 -3.62
N ARG A 164 -27.07 -2.28 -2.75
CA ARG A 164 -27.34 -0.83 -2.78
C ARG A 164 -26.07 0.03 -2.63
N SER A 165 -25.07 -0.45 -1.91
CA SER A 165 -23.77 0.21 -1.73
C SER A 165 -22.87 0.19 -2.98
N LEU A 166 -23.17 -0.69 -3.94
CA LEU A 166 -22.36 -0.90 -5.14
C LEU A 166 -23.05 -0.41 -6.41
N VAL A 167 -24.20 0.26 -6.34
CA VAL A 167 -24.86 0.80 -7.53
C VAL A 167 -23.92 1.75 -8.28
N PRO A 168 -23.62 1.51 -9.56
CA PRO A 168 -22.69 2.33 -10.33
C PRO A 168 -23.35 3.63 -10.85
N ASP A 169 -22.52 4.56 -11.32
CA ASP A 169 -23.01 5.77 -12.00
C ASP A 169 -23.56 5.43 -13.40
N PHE A 170 -22.98 4.41 -14.03
CA PHE A 170 -23.34 3.88 -15.35
C PHE A 170 -23.49 2.36 -15.33
N VAL A 171 -24.41 1.83 -16.13
CA VAL A 171 -24.60 0.38 -16.35
C VAL A 171 -24.55 0.10 -17.84
N VAL A 172 -23.96 -1.04 -18.22
CA VAL A 172 -23.91 -1.43 -19.64
C VAL A 172 -25.32 -1.69 -20.17
N ASN A 173 -25.60 -1.30 -21.41
CA ASN A 173 -26.93 -1.42 -22.02
C ASN A 173 -27.30 -2.90 -22.23
N ASP A 174 -26.39 -3.64 -22.87
CA ASP A 174 -26.49 -5.08 -23.04
C ASP A 174 -25.23 -5.74 -22.44
N PRO A 175 -25.37 -6.55 -21.37
CA PRO A 175 -24.24 -7.24 -20.77
C PRO A 175 -23.61 -8.30 -21.70
N LYS A 176 -24.29 -8.69 -22.80
CA LYS A 176 -23.73 -9.59 -23.81
C LYS A 176 -22.71 -8.89 -24.73
N GLU A 177 -22.80 -7.57 -24.87
CA GLU A 177 -21.83 -6.77 -25.61
C GLU A 177 -20.74 -6.17 -24.72
N ALA A 178 -20.79 -6.45 -23.41
CA ALA A 178 -19.83 -5.93 -22.46
C ALA A 178 -18.43 -6.51 -22.71
N PRO A 179 -17.38 -5.69 -22.62
CA PRO A 179 -16.02 -6.20 -22.73
C PRO A 179 -15.67 -7.07 -21.51
N VAL A 180 -14.82 -8.07 -21.75
CA VAL A 180 -14.24 -8.92 -20.70
C VAL A 180 -12.80 -8.50 -20.45
N TRP A 181 -12.44 -8.31 -19.20
CA TRP A 181 -11.10 -7.94 -18.78
C TRP A 181 -10.54 -8.98 -17.81
N GLU A 182 -9.27 -9.31 -18.00
CA GLU A 182 -8.54 -10.09 -17.01
C GLU A 182 -8.17 -9.20 -15.84
N ILE A 183 -8.70 -9.56 -14.68
CA ILE A 183 -8.44 -8.88 -13.42
C ILE A 183 -7.50 -9.73 -12.60
N THR A 184 -6.36 -9.15 -12.22
CA THR A 184 -5.41 -9.76 -11.30
C THR A 184 -5.60 -9.17 -9.90
N GLY A 185 -5.56 -10.01 -8.88
CA GLY A 185 -5.52 -9.59 -7.48
C GLY A 185 -4.35 -10.20 -6.72
N ALA A 186 -4.16 -9.71 -5.50
CA ALA A 186 -3.24 -10.34 -4.56
C ALA A 186 -3.81 -11.65 -4.00
N GLU A 187 -5.12 -11.68 -3.76
CA GLU A 187 -5.86 -12.85 -3.26
C GLU A 187 -7.36 -12.67 -3.53
N PHE A 188 -8.09 -13.79 -3.54
CA PHE A 188 -9.55 -13.75 -3.41
C PHE A 188 -9.95 -13.69 -1.93
N SER A 189 -10.98 -12.90 -1.63
CA SER A 189 -11.43 -12.59 -0.27
C SER A 189 -12.95 -12.69 -0.17
N LYS A 190 -13.47 -12.81 1.06
CA LYS A 190 -14.92 -12.72 1.29
C LYS A 190 -15.36 -11.26 1.37
N SER A 191 -16.50 -10.95 0.79
CA SER A 191 -17.16 -9.64 0.84
C SER A 191 -18.65 -9.81 1.07
N GLU A 192 -19.19 -9.05 2.00
CA GLU A 192 -20.64 -8.99 2.26
C GLU A 192 -21.38 -8.17 1.19
N ASN A 193 -20.68 -7.27 0.49
CA ASN A 193 -21.29 -6.35 -0.46
C ASN A 193 -21.43 -6.95 -1.86
N HIS A 194 -20.52 -7.86 -2.25
CA HIS A 194 -20.49 -8.44 -3.59
C HIS A 194 -21.38 -9.68 -3.69
N THR A 195 -22.15 -9.77 -4.77
CA THR A 195 -23.21 -10.78 -4.94
C THR A 195 -22.75 -12.10 -5.57
N ALA A 196 -21.49 -12.20 -6.03
CA ALA A 196 -20.92 -13.40 -6.62
C ALA A 196 -20.49 -14.41 -5.55
N GLY A 197 -21.46 -14.97 -4.81
CA GLY A 197 -21.18 -15.91 -3.72
C GLY A 197 -20.42 -15.27 -2.54
N GLY A 198 -20.45 -13.93 -2.42
CA GLY A 198 -19.68 -13.19 -1.44
C GLY A 198 -18.17 -13.20 -1.72
N ILE A 199 -17.73 -13.46 -2.95
CA ILE A 199 -16.32 -13.47 -3.33
C ILE A 199 -15.95 -12.11 -3.94
N SER A 200 -14.79 -11.58 -3.54
CA SER A 200 -14.19 -10.36 -4.07
C SER A 200 -12.69 -10.55 -4.29
N ILE A 201 -12.10 -9.69 -5.10
CA ILE A 201 -10.65 -9.69 -5.38
C ILE A 201 -10.00 -8.55 -4.58
N ARG A 202 -8.93 -8.84 -3.84
CA ARG A 202 -8.14 -7.84 -3.11
C ARG A 202 -7.08 -7.23 -4.01
N PHE A 203 -6.96 -5.90 -3.95
CA PHE A 203 -6.07 -5.11 -4.80
C PHE A 203 -6.22 -5.39 -6.31
N PRO A 204 -7.46 -5.36 -6.84
CA PRO A 204 -7.73 -5.69 -8.23
C PRO A 204 -7.03 -4.70 -9.18
N ARG A 205 -6.47 -5.23 -10.26
CA ARG A 205 -5.85 -4.48 -11.35
C ARG A 205 -6.25 -5.11 -12.67
N VAL A 206 -6.52 -4.28 -13.67
CA VAL A 206 -6.71 -4.78 -15.04
C VAL A 206 -5.34 -5.13 -15.62
N THR A 207 -5.18 -6.39 -16.00
CA THR A 207 -3.94 -6.89 -16.62
C THR A 207 -4.04 -6.82 -18.13
N ARG A 208 -5.14 -7.32 -18.70
CA ARG A 208 -5.38 -7.31 -20.14
C ARG A 208 -6.86 -7.17 -20.48
N VAL A 209 -7.12 -6.51 -21.61
CA VAL A 209 -8.44 -6.48 -22.24
C VAL A 209 -8.57 -7.73 -23.12
N ARG A 210 -9.48 -8.64 -22.77
CA ARG A 210 -9.70 -9.91 -23.48
C ARG A 210 -10.63 -9.68 -24.66
N LYS A 211 -10.03 -9.53 -25.85
CA LYS A 211 -10.79 -9.43 -27.12
C LYS A 211 -11.22 -10.79 -27.65
N ASP A 212 -10.62 -11.85 -27.12
CA ASP A 212 -10.84 -13.25 -27.45
C ASP A 212 -11.97 -13.89 -26.63
N LYS A 213 -12.51 -13.17 -25.63
CA LYS A 213 -13.58 -13.64 -24.75
C LYS A 213 -14.80 -12.75 -24.82
N ASP A 214 -15.94 -13.36 -24.55
CA ASP A 214 -17.25 -12.74 -24.42
C ASP A 214 -17.89 -13.08 -23.06
N TRP A 215 -19.10 -12.61 -22.85
CA TRP A 215 -19.85 -12.82 -21.60
C TRP A 215 -20.11 -14.30 -21.25
N GLU A 216 -20.12 -15.20 -22.24
CA GLU A 216 -20.37 -16.63 -22.05
C GLU A 216 -19.08 -17.42 -21.73
N THR A 217 -17.96 -17.00 -22.32
CA THR A 217 -16.61 -17.58 -22.13
C THR A 217 -15.78 -16.89 -21.03
N ALA A 218 -16.29 -15.80 -20.46
CA ALA A 218 -15.78 -15.19 -19.23
C ALA A 218 -15.86 -16.17 -18.05
N THR A 219 -15.12 -15.88 -16.97
CA THR A 219 -15.17 -16.70 -15.75
C THR A 219 -16.60 -16.75 -15.23
N SER A 220 -17.13 -17.96 -15.08
CA SER A 220 -18.46 -18.21 -14.52
C SER A 220 -18.45 -18.15 -12.99
N LEU A 221 -19.63 -18.06 -12.37
CA LEU A 221 -19.75 -18.09 -10.92
C LEU A 221 -19.17 -19.38 -10.29
N GLU A 222 -19.36 -20.53 -10.94
CA GLU A 222 -18.81 -21.80 -10.47
C GLU A 222 -17.29 -21.85 -10.56
N GLU A 223 -16.73 -21.39 -11.68
CA GLU A 223 -15.28 -21.29 -11.85
C GLU A 223 -14.68 -20.31 -10.85
N LEU A 224 -15.33 -19.18 -10.58
CA LEU A 224 -14.88 -18.22 -9.57
C LEU A 224 -14.84 -18.86 -8.17
N LYS A 225 -15.81 -19.69 -7.81
CA LYS A 225 -15.80 -20.45 -6.54
C LYS A 225 -14.65 -21.46 -6.52
N LYS A 226 -14.42 -22.18 -7.61
CA LYS A 226 -13.26 -23.10 -7.72
C LYS A 226 -11.94 -22.35 -7.58
N LEU A 227 -11.78 -21.19 -8.23
CA LEU A 227 -10.60 -20.34 -8.10
C LEU A 227 -10.42 -19.86 -6.65
N TYR A 228 -11.51 -19.47 -5.98
CA TYR A 228 -11.48 -19.10 -4.56
C TYR A 228 -11.00 -20.25 -3.66
N ASP A 229 -11.52 -21.46 -3.87
CA ASP A 229 -11.13 -22.63 -3.07
C ASP A 229 -9.70 -23.10 -3.37
N CYS A 230 -9.30 -23.10 -4.65
CA CYS A 230 -7.92 -23.38 -5.06
C CYS A 230 -6.94 -22.34 -4.51
N SER A 231 -7.30 -21.06 -4.47
CA SER A 231 -6.41 -20.00 -3.94
C SER A 231 -6.05 -20.18 -2.47
N LYS A 232 -6.86 -20.92 -1.72
CA LYS A 232 -6.60 -21.28 -0.32
C LYS A 232 -5.81 -22.56 -0.16
N THR A 233 -5.76 -23.39 -1.20
CA THR A 233 -5.09 -24.68 -1.18
C THR A 233 -3.64 -24.47 -1.60
N LYS A 234 -2.69 -25.09 -0.87
CA LYS A 234 -1.24 -24.89 -1.07
C LYS A 234 -0.82 -25.08 -2.53
N THR A 235 0.14 -24.27 -2.99
CA THR A 235 0.62 -24.24 -4.37
C THR A 235 1.18 -25.59 -4.85
N ASP A 236 0.77 -26.06 -6.02
CA ASP A 236 1.26 -27.30 -6.66
C ASP A 236 2.61 -27.10 -7.34
N ILE A 237 3.65 -26.73 -6.59
CA ILE A 237 5.03 -26.62 -7.13
C ILE A 237 5.88 -27.80 -6.66
N ASP A 238 6.62 -28.35 -7.62
CA ASP A 238 7.46 -29.54 -7.48
C ASP A 238 8.45 -29.42 -6.29
N ARG A 239 8.36 -30.40 -5.38
CA ARG A 239 8.92 -30.40 -4.02
C ARG A 239 10.32 -31.01 -3.94
N THR A 240 11.15 -30.76 -4.94
CA THR A 240 12.48 -31.41 -5.02
C THR A 240 13.59 -30.66 -4.28
N ALA A 241 13.29 -29.59 -3.55
CA ALA A 241 14.23 -28.90 -2.65
C ALA A 241 13.87 -29.16 -1.18
N GLU A 242 14.85 -29.65 -0.42
CA GLU A 242 14.79 -30.18 0.94
C GLU A 242 13.91 -29.35 1.91
N ASP A 243 12.84 -29.99 2.39
CA ASP A 243 11.82 -29.48 3.33
C ASP A 243 12.34 -29.36 4.79
N GLU A 244 13.65 -29.52 5.02
CA GLU A 244 14.22 -29.63 6.36
C GLU A 244 14.57 -28.30 7.03
N THR A 245 14.61 -27.17 6.30
CA THR A 245 14.92 -25.86 6.90
C THR A 245 13.64 -25.09 7.23
N PRO A 246 13.25 -24.93 8.51
CA PRO A 246 12.11 -24.09 8.89
C PRO A 246 12.26 -22.67 8.34
N LEU A 247 11.17 -21.97 8.01
CA LEU A 247 11.23 -20.51 7.73
C LEU A 247 11.76 -19.75 8.97
N TYR A 248 11.70 -20.42 10.11
CA TYR A 248 12.18 -20.05 11.41
C TYR A 248 13.58 -20.62 11.69
N VAL A 249 14.58 -20.36 10.85
CA VAL A 249 15.97 -20.56 11.27
C VAL A 249 16.45 -19.28 11.95
N LYS A 250 16.60 -19.32 13.28
CA LYS A 250 17.36 -18.31 14.03
C LYS A 250 18.86 -18.52 13.78
N GLU A 251 19.30 -18.42 12.52
CA GLU A 251 20.71 -18.18 12.25
C GLU A 251 20.94 -16.70 12.53
N GLY A 252 21.28 -16.40 13.79
CA GLY A 252 21.77 -15.08 14.18
C GLY A 252 22.88 -14.66 13.23
N MET A 253 22.97 -13.37 12.92
CA MET A 253 24.14 -12.87 12.19
C MET A 253 25.39 -13.23 13.02
N ASP A 254 26.43 -13.79 12.41
CA ASP A 254 27.65 -14.15 13.15
C ASP A 254 28.24 -12.88 13.78
N HIS A 255 28.19 -12.79 15.11
CA HIS A 255 28.45 -11.58 15.89
C HIS A 255 29.87 -11.56 16.51
N LYS A 256 30.84 -12.26 15.92
CA LYS A 256 32.21 -12.33 16.48
C LYS A 256 32.95 -10.98 16.54
N ASP A 257 32.55 -9.99 15.73
CA ASP A 257 33.16 -8.65 15.75
C ASP A 257 32.44 -7.66 16.68
N ILE A 258 31.42 -8.10 17.44
CA ILE A 258 30.39 -7.22 17.99
C ILE A 258 30.46 -6.98 19.51
N GLU A 259 31.04 -7.89 20.29
CA GLU A 259 31.27 -7.66 21.73
C GLU A 259 32.04 -6.34 21.97
N LYS A 260 33.00 -6.04 21.08
CA LYS A 260 33.79 -4.81 21.12
C LYS A 260 33.00 -3.52 20.87
N LEU A 261 31.89 -3.57 20.15
CA LEU A 261 31.06 -2.39 19.86
C LEU A 261 30.05 -2.12 20.98
N VAL A 262 29.55 -3.17 21.63
CA VAL A 262 28.66 -3.05 22.79
C VAL A 262 29.43 -2.53 24.01
N GLU A 263 30.64 -3.03 24.24
CA GLU A 263 31.55 -2.53 25.28
C GLU A 263 31.90 -1.03 25.10
N GLN A 264 32.00 -0.56 23.85
CA GLN A 264 32.26 0.86 23.55
C GLN A 264 31.05 1.77 23.83
N GLU A 265 29.82 1.31 23.66
CA GLU A 265 28.62 2.09 24.04
C GLU A 265 28.42 2.13 25.57
N GLU A 266 28.72 1.04 26.29
CA GLU A 266 28.68 1.01 27.75
C GLU A 266 29.81 1.84 28.39
N ALA A 267 30.98 1.90 27.76
CA ALA A 267 32.09 2.77 28.16
C ALA A 267 31.78 4.27 27.90
N ASN A 268 31.14 4.60 26.78
CA ASN A 268 30.78 5.99 26.46
C ASN A 268 29.62 6.53 27.30
N THR A 269 28.74 5.66 27.82
CA THR A 269 27.65 6.07 28.72
C THR A 269 28.05 6.13 30.20
N SER A 270 29.17 5.52 30.58
CA SER A 270 29.71 5.56 31.95
C SER A 270 30.79 6.61 32.18
N GLY A 271 31.35 7.20 31.11
CA GLY A 271 32.42 8.22 31.17
C GLY A 271 31.97 9.68 31.36
N GLU A 272 30.69 10.02 31.16
CA GLU A 272 30.17 11.38 31.36
C GLU A 272 29.52 11.56 32.74
N SER A 273 30.30 11.37 33.81
CA SER A 273 29.99 12.04 35.07
C SER A 273 31.27 12.38 35.83
N SER A 274 31.35 13.65 36.25
CA SER A 274 32.42 14.29 37.04
C SER A 274 33.61 14.90 36.28
N SER A 275 33.53 16.20 36.00
CA SER A 275 34.45 17.19 36.60
C SER A 275 34.14 18.60 36.08
N GLY A 276 33.87 19.52 37.00
CA GLY A 276 33.77 20.94 36.67
C GLY A 276 35.16 21.60 36.64
N ARG A 277 35.42 22.47 35.67
CA ARG A 277 36.21 23.70 35.89
C ARG A 277 36.15 24.70 34.72
N LYS A 278 35.89 25.94 35.13
CA LYS A 278 36.44 27.23 34.67
C LYS A 278 36.29 27.64 33.19
N ARG A 279 35.44 28.64 33.02
CA ARG A 279 35.44 29.60 31.91
C ARG A 279 36.74 30.43 31.92
N ASN A 280 37.37 30.55 30.76
CA ASN A 280 38.18 31.67 30.24
C ASN A 280 38.30 31.40 28.73
N ALA A 281 37.65 32.17 27.86
CA ALA A 281 38.13 33.45 27.30
C ALA A 281 39.35 33.24 26.38
N GLU A 282 39.09 32.69 25.19
CA GLU A 282 39.85 32.85 23.93
C GLU A 282 39.22 31.90 22.88
N ASP A 283 38.05 32.28 22.38
CA ASP A 283 37.52 31.80 21.08
C ASP A 283 36.42 32.76 20.55
N GLU A 284 36.45 34.01 21.01
CA GLU A 284 35.86 35.12 20.27
C GLU A 284 36.89 35.58 19.24
N LEU A 285 36.91 34.98 18.05
CA LEU A 285 37.39 35.63 16.80
C LEU A 285 37.31 34.71 15.56
N GLU A 286 36.27 33.89 15.40
CA GLU A 286 36.03 33.23 14.09
C GLU A 286 34.54 33.03 13.75
N GLN A 287 33.67 33.90 14.28
CA GLN A 287 32.24 33.97 13.93
C GLN A 287 31.79 35.40 13.57
N LYS A 288 32.62 36.17 12.85
CA LYS A 288 32.25 37.51 12.36
C LYS A 288 32.16 37.68 10.83
N GLU A 289 32.39 36.65 10.02
CA GLU A 289 32.33 36.80 8.54
C GLU A 289 31.19 36.05 7.82
N VAL A 290 30.20 35.48 8.53
CA VAL A 290 29.04 34.82 7.87
C VAL A 290 27.68 35.47 8.20
N LYS A 291 27.66 36.60 8.93
CA LYS A 291 26.43 37.36 9.26
C LYS A 291 26.26 38.68 8.50
N LYS A 292 26.85 38.81 7.29
CA LYS A 292 26.70 40.02 6.45
C LYS A 292 26.14 39.76 5.03
N ALA A 293 25.51 38.62 4.81
CA ALA A 293 24.86 38.30 3.53
C ALA A 293 23.48 37.65 3.73
N LYS A 294 22.60 38.28 4.52
CA LYS A 294 21.16 38.01 4.49
C LYS A 294 20.31 39.12 5.11
N LYS A 295 20.66 40.37 4.82
CA LYS A 295 19.90 41.54 5.25
C LYS A 295 19.99 42.65 4.19
N THR A 296 19.22 42.48 3.10
CA THR A 296 18.70 43.55 2.24
C THR A 296 17.81 42.96 1.14
N LYS A 297 16.52 42.83 1.44
CA LYS A 297 15.40 43.15 0.55
C LYS A 297 14.11 43.00 1.35
N GLU A 298 13.21 43.96 1.16
CA GLU A 298 11.86 44.10 1.72
C GLU A 298 11.77 44.94 3.01
N GLU A 299 12.03 46.24 2.83
CA GLU A 299 11.13 47.35 3.26
C GLU A 299 10.25 47.60 2.00
N ASP A 300 8.94 47.83 1.99
CA ASP A 300 7.96 48.41 2.91
C ASP A 300 6.58 47.75 2.65
N GLU A 301 5.75 47.57 3.68
CA GLU A 301 4.30 47.81 3.66
C GLU A 301 3.73 47.59 5.08
N ASP A 302 3.29 48.70 5.69
CA ASP A 302 2.57 48.75 6.95
C ASP A 302 1.13 48.23 6.77
N GLU A 303 0.79 47.06 7.32
CA GLU A 303 -0.61 46.68 7.59
C GLU A 303 -0.75 46.02 8.97
N GLU A 304 -1.68 46.54 9.77
CA GLU A 304 -1.96 46.18 11.16
C GLU A 304 -2.55 44.75 11.28
N GLY A 305 -1.71 43.72 11.41
CA GLY A 305 -2.16 42.34 11.61
C GLY A 305 -2.58 41.99 13.05
N GLU A 306 -3.72 41.29 13.19
CA GLU A 306 -4.27 40.78 14.47
C GLU A 306 -3.24 40.00 15.30
N LYS A 307 -2.96 40.47 16.53
CA LYS A 307 -2.08 39.76 17.47
C LYS A 307 -2.88 38.70 18.26
N CYS A 308 -2.30 37.51 18.40
CA CYS A 308 -2.88 36.41 19.16
C CYS A 308 -3.26 36.84 20.60
N PRO A 309 -4.50 36.59 21.07
CA PRO A 309 -4.94 36.96 22.42
C PRO A 309 -4.13 36.26 23.53
N PRO A 310 -3.94 36.90 24.70
CA PRO A 310 -3.29 36.26 25.84
C PRO A 310 -4.09 35.03 26.31
N GLY A 311 -3.44 33.87 26.41
CA GLY A 311 -4.06 32.63 26.92
C GLY A 311 -4.41 31.58 25.86
N LYS A 312 -4.13 31.84 24.57
CA LYS A 312 -4.21 30.82 23.51
C LYS A 312 -2.88 30.69 22.78
N THR A 313 -2.57 29.47 22.33
CA THR A 313 -1.41 29.22 21.46
C THR A 313 -1.79 29.41 19.99
N PRO A 314 -0.98 30.10 19.17
CA PRO A 314 -1.28 30.26 17.75
C PRO A 314 -1.24 28.91 17.04
N CYS A 315 -2.23 28.64 16.18
CA CYS A 315 -2.27 27.42 15.40
C CYS A 315 -1.11 27.41 14.39
N LYS A 316 -0.37 26.29 14.34
CA LYS A 316 0.70 26.07 13.36
C LYS A 316 0.26 26.26 11.90
N TYR A 317 -1.02 26.07 11.61
CA TYR A 317 -1.59 26.14 10.25
C TYR A 317 -2.30 27.47 9.96
N GLY A 318 -2.25 28.45 10.88
CA GLY A 318 -2.81 29.79 10.68
C GLY A 318 -4.30 29.78 10.31
N ALA A 319 -4.72 30.73 9.47
CA ALA A 319 -6.10 30.87 9.00
C ALA A 319 -6.58 29.66 8.16
N ASP A 320 -5.66 28.88 7.58
CA ASP A 320 -5.93 27.73 6.71
C ASP A 320 -5.99 26.38 7.45
N CYS A 321 -6.22 26.39 8.75
CA CYS A 321 -6.26 25.14 9.52
C CYS A 321 -7.37 24.19 9.07
N TYR A 322 -6.98 23.00 8.60
CA TYR A 322 -7.88 21.94 8.16
C TYR A 322 -8.57 21.18 9.31
N ARG A 323 -8.17 21.41 10.56
CA ARG A 323 -8.71 20.73 11.76
C ARG A 323 -9.96 21.45 12.27
N LYS A 324 -11.13 20.82 12.09
CA LYS A 324 -12.45 21.39 12.46
C LYS A 324 -13.01 20.93 13.81
N ASN A 325 -12.26 20.13 14.59
CA ASN A 325 -12.73 19.62 15.88
C ASN A 325 -12.87 20.73 16.93
N LYS A 326 -13.88 20.61 17.81
CA LYS A 326 -14.20 21.61 18.84
C LYS A 326 -13.07 21.81 19.85
N GLU A 327 -12.38 20.73 20.22
CA GLU A 327 -11.24 20.76 21.15
C GLU A 327 -10.07 21.60 20.60
N HIS A 328 -9.73 21.44 19.31
CA HIS A 328 -8.64 22.20 18.69
C HIS A 328 -8.92 23.70 18.59
N LYS A 329 -10.16 24.10 18.32
CA LYS A 329 -10.57 25.52 18.28
C LYS A 329 -10.61 26.16 19.68
N ALA A 330 -10.74 25.36 20.73
CA ALA A 330 -10.66 25.84 22.10
C ALA A 330 -9.21 26.15 22.50
N GLU A 331 -8.27 25.27 22.13
CA GLU A 331 -6.87 25.33 22.54
C GLU A 331 -6.00 26.24 21.66
N PHE A 332 -6.28 26.31 20.35
CA PHE A 332 -5.47 27.08 19.40
C PHE A 332 -6.23 28.29 18.84
N TRP A 333 -5.51 29.41 18.67
CA TRP A 333 -6.01 30.61 18.02
C TRP A 333 -5.72 30.57 16.51
N HIS A 334 -6.70 31.01 15.72
CA HIS A 334 -6.62 31.10 14.26
C HIS A 334 -6.90 32.56 13.87
N PRO A 335 -6.03 33.22 13.08
CA PRO A 335 -6.33 34.54 12.54
C PRO A 335 -7.51 34.47 11.56
N SER A 336 -8.26 35.58 11.46
CA SER A 336 -9.36 35.69 10.50
C SER A 336 -8.82 35.58 9.07
N LYS A 337 -9.53 34.85 8.19
CA LYS A 337 -9.24 34.91 6.75
C LYS A 337 -9.80 36.23 6.23
N GLU A 338 -8.95 37.07 5.66
CA GLU A 338 -9.40 38.16 4.77
C GLU A 338 -10.05 37.61 3.50
#